data_AF-A0A5H2Y1C1-F1
#
_entry.id   AF-A0A5H2Y1C1-F1
#
_cell.length_a   1.000
_cell.length_b   1.000
_cell.length_c   1.000
_cell.angle_alpha   90.00
_cell.angle_beta   90.00
_cell.angle_gamma   90.00
#
_symmetry.space_group_name_H-M   'P 1'
#
loop_
_entity.id
_entity.type
_entity.pdbx_description
1 polymer ?
#
loop_
_entity_poly.entity_id
_entity_poly.type
_entity_poly.pdbx_seq_one_letter_code
_entity_poly.pdbx_strand_id
1 'polypeptide(L)'
;MTDDAAILPSEFAQETKQRGLLVSWAPQEEVLNHPSIGGFLTHSGWNSTIESLSAGVPMVIWPFFTDQQTNCWFLCTQWGVDLEIDINVKRSEVEKLVRELMSGEKGKEMRKNAMEWKRKAEEATGPRGSSLLNLEKLVKDVLLQPSKP
;
A
#
# COMPACT_ATOMS: atom_id res chain seq x y z
N MET A 1 24.61 -3.09 7.11
CA MET A 1 24.24 -2.57 5.78
C MET A 1 24.30 -1.07 5.90
N THR A 2 25.12 -0.41 5.10
CA THR A 2 25.38 1.02 5.20
C THR A 2 24.11 1.79 4.82
N ASP A 3 23.63 2.62 5.74
CA ASP A 3 22.57 3.59 5.53
C ASP A 3 23.03 4.57 4.45
N ASP A 4 22.68 4.33 3.19
CA ASP A 4 22.70 5.36 2.15
C ASP A 4 21.50 6.28 2.41
N ALA A 5 21.61 7.10 3.46
CA ALA A 5 20.67 8.19 3.67
C ALA A 5 20.70 9.08 2.43
N ALA A 6 19.58 9.17 1.71
CA ALA A 6 19.45 10.07 0.58
C ALA A 6 19.91 11.47 1.02
N ILE A 7 21.01 11.95 0.42
CA ILE A 7 21.58 13.25 0.75
C ILE A 7 20.67 14.31 0.13
N LEU A 8 19.65 14.71 0.90
CA LEU A 8 18.77 15.81 0.53
C LEU A 8 19.45 17.14 0.89
N PRO A 9 19.29 18.19 0.07
CA PRO A 9 19.82 19.51 0.38
C PRO A 9 19.30 20.01 1.75
N SER A 10 20.15 20.68 2.53
CA SER A 10 19.77 21.24 3.84
C SER A 10 18.58 22.19 3.74
N GLU A 11 18.47 22.90 2.62
CA GLU A 11 17.40 23.82 2.29
C GLU A 11 16.06 23.09 2.24
N PHE A 12 16.01 21.86 1.68
CA PHE A 12 14.79 21.06 1.60
C PHE A 12 14.26 20.71 3.00
N ALA A 13 15.15 20.28 3.90
CA ALA A 13 14.77 19.96 5.27
C ALA A 13 14.25 21.21 6.01
N GLN A 14 14.89 22.37 5.81
CA GLN A 14 14.46 23.63 6.41
C GLN A 14 13.10 24.10 5.86
N GLU A 15 12.88 24.02 4.55
CA GLU A 15 11.63 24.42 3.90
C GLU A 15 10.43 23.53 4.28
N THR A 16 10.68 22.25 4.57
CA THR A 16 9.62 21.27 4.86
C THR A 16 9.39 21.01 6.35
N LYS A 17 10.23 21.55 7.25
CA LYS A 17 10.25 21.22 8.70
C LYS A 17 8.92 21.32 9.46
N GLN A 18 7.96 22.10 8.99
CA GLN A 18 6.65 22.27 9.65
C GLN A 18 5.56 21.33 9.10
N ARG A 19 5.86 20.60 8.03
CA ARG A 19 4.88 19.83 7.25
C ARG A 19 5.44 18.55 6.64
N GLY A 20 6.62 18.12 7.09
CA GLY A 20 7.33 16.95 6.63
C GLY A 20 8.18 16.37 7.75
N LEU A 21 8.29 15.05 7.75
CA LEU A 21 9.16 14.28 8.64
C LEU A 21 9.99 13.35 7.76
N LEU A 22 11.30 13.34 7.96
CA LEU A 22 12.22 12.47 7.24
C LEU A 22 12.87 11.50 8.22
N VAL A 23 12.73 10.21 7.94
CA VAL A 23 13.29 9.10 8.73
C VAL A 23 13.80 8.03 7.79
N SER A 24 14.86 7.31 8.18
CA SER A 24 15.37 6.16 7.41
C SER A 24 14.46 4.94 7.51
N TRP A 25 13.70 4.83 8.60
CA TRP A 25 12.75 3.75 8.83
C TRP A 25 11.55 4.25 9.65
N ALA A 26 10.39 3.69 9.37
CA ALA A 26 9.15 3.91 10.11
C ALA A 26 8.41 2.58 10.30
N PRO A 27 7.65 2.42 11.39
CA PRO A 27 6.77 1.26 11.58
C PRO A 27 5.60 1.34 10.59
N GLN A 28 5.80 0.86 9.36
CA GLN A 28 4.89 1.07 8.23
C GLN A 28 3.44 0.69 8.53
N GLU A 29 3.22 -0.48 9.17
CA GLU A 29 1.88 -0.93 9.56
C GLU A 29 1.19 0.03 10.52
N GLU A 30 1.89 0.52 11.55
CA GLU A 30 1.35 1.49 12.51
C GLU A 30 1.07 2.83 11.85
N VAL A 31 1.97 3.28 10.96
CA VAL A 31 1.78 4.51 10.17
C VAL A 31 0.53 4.37 9.33
N LEU A 32 0.40 3.32 8.51
CA LEU A 32 -0.75 3.12 7.61
C LEU A 32 -2.08 3.02 8.37
N ASN A 33 -2.09 2.44 9.57
CA ASN A 33 -3.30 2.36 10.40
C ASN A 33 -3.63 3.67 11.14
N HIS A 34 -2.77 4.68 11.10
CA HIS A 34 -3.02 5.95 11.77
C HIS A 34 -4.08 6.78 11.02
N PRO A 35 -5.11 7.31 11.69
CA PRO A 35 -6.25 7.98 11.05
C PRO A 35 -5.88 9.27 10.28
N SER A 36 -4.71 9.84 10.55
CA SER A 36 -4.19 11.01 9.80
C SER A 36 -3.57 10.65 8.45
N ILE A 37 -3.39 9.37 8.12
CA ILE A 37 -2.82 8.98 6.82
C ILE A 37 -3.85 9.13 5.72
N GLY A 38 -3.54 10.04 4.79
CA GLY A 38 -4.37 10.32 3.62
C GLY A 38 -4.05 9.45 2.42
N GLY A 39 -2.84 8.92 2.31
CA GLY A 39 -2.40 8.16 1.14
C GLY A 39 -0.98 7.63 1.30
N PHE A 40 -0.62 6.67 0.45
CA PHE A 40 0.66 5.98 0.52
C PHE A 40 1.37 5.96 -0.84
N LEU A 41 2.53 6.59 -0.94
CA LEU A 41 3.40 6.43 -2.10
C LEU A 41 4.25 5.18 -1.90
N THR A 42 4.12 4.20 -2.79
CA THR A 42 4.73 2.87 -2.66
C THR A 42 5.26 2.36 -3.99
N HIS A 43 6.19 1.41 -3.92
CA HIS A 43 6.67 0.68 -5.09
C HIS A 43 5.78 -0.51 -5.48
N SER A 44 4.67 -0.75 -4.77
CA SER A 44 3.72 -1.85 -5.04
C SER A 44 4.30 -3.26 -4.82
N GLY A 45 5.23 -3.39 -3.88
CA GLY A 45 5.57 -4.70 -3.32
C GLY A 45 4.35 -5.31 -2.62
N TRP A 46 4.12 -6.61 -2.80
CA TRP A 46 2.87 -7.25 -2.39
C TRP A 46 2.51 -7.08 -0.91
N ASN A 47 3.50 -7.12 -0.01
CA ASN A 47 3.28 -6.89 1.42
C ASN A 47 2.76 -5.47 1.69
N SER A 48 3.46 -4.45 1.16
CA SER A 48 3.04 -3.05 1.29
C SER A 48 1.65 -2.80 0.67
N THR A 49 1.33 -3.50 -0.42
CA THR A 49 0.01 -3.45 -1.06
C THR A 49 -1.07 -4.01 -0.13
N ILE A 50 -0.86 -5.19 0.47
CA ILE A 50 -1.80 -5.79 1.42
C ILE A 50 -1.97 -4.89 2.65
N GLU A 51 -0.89 -4.38 3.23
CA GLU A 51 -0.96 -3.48 4.39
C GLU A 51 -1.79 -2.22 4.09
N SER A 52 -1.60 -1.61 2.91
CA SER A 52 -2.37 -0.44 2.50
C SER A 52 -3.85 -0.75 2.31
N LEU A 53 -4.18 -1.89 1.67
CA LEU A 53 -5.55 -2.32 1.46
C LEU A 53 -6.25 -2.66 2.78
N SER A 54 -5.58 -3.37 3.69
CA SER A 54 -6.07 -3.69 5.02
C SER A 54 -6.22 -2.44 5.90
N ALA A 55 -5.41 -1.41 5.69
CA ALA A 55 -5.57 -0.12 6.36
C ALA A 55 -6.67 0.75 5.74
N GLY A 56 -7.07 0.49 4.50
CA GLY A 56 -8.04 1.30 3.75
C GLY A 56 -7.42 2.57 3.17
N VAL A 57 -6.11 2.53 2.88
CA VAL A 57 -5.33 3.67 2.42
C VAL A 57 -5.14 3.58 0.89
N PRO A 58 -5.51 4.61 0.12
CA PRO A 58 -5.28 4.65 -1.32
C PRO A 58 -3.81 5.00 -1.64
N MET A 59 -3.34 4.62 -2.82
CA MET A 59 -1.91 4.62 -3.15
C MET A 59 -1.54 5.55 -4.33
N VAL A 60 -0.29 6.02 -4.32
CA VAL A 60 0.43 6.42 -5.54
C VAL A 60 1.52 5.39 -5.75
N ILE A 61 1.63 4.84 -6.96
CA ILE A 61 2.52 3.74 -7.26
C ILE A 61 3.65 4.20 -8.16
N TRP A 62 4.86 3.80 -7.79
CA TRP A 62 6.05 3.93 -8.61
C TRP A 62 6.78 2.58 -8.68
N PRO A 63 6.44 1.71 -9.64
CA PRO A 63 6.99 0.36 -9.68
C PRO A 63 8.44 0.38 -10.20
N PHE A 64 9.30 -0.47 -9.64
CA PHE A 64 10.71 -0.56 -10.02
C PHE A 64 11.10 -1.94 -10.57
N PHE A 65 10.71 -3.03 -9.89
CA PHE A 65 11.20 -4.39 -10.22
C PHE A 65 10.15 -5.48 -10.00
N THR A 66 10.43 -6.68 -10.50
CA THR A 66 9.68 -7.95 -10.29
C THR A 66 8.22 -7.91 -10.76
N ASP A 67 7.30 -8.25 -9.88
CA ASP A 67 5.85 -8.33 -10.03
C ASP A 67 5.16 -6.99 -9.79
N GLN A 68 5.90 -5.93 -9.44
CA GLN A 68 5.35 -4.63 -9.07
C GLN A 68 4.54 -4.00 -10.21
N GLN A 69 4.97 -4.16 -11.46
CA GLN A 69 4.20 -3.71 -12.63
C GLN A 69 2.86 -4.45 -12.74
N THR A 70 2.84 -5.76 -12.48
CA THR A 70 1.61 -6.55 -12.48
C THR A 70 0.69 -6.14 -11.34
N ASN A 71 1.23 -5.94 -10.14
CA ASN A 71 0.47 -5.46 -8.98
C ASN A 71 -0.14 -4.07 -9.26
N CYS A 72 0.65 -3.14 -9.81
CA CYS A 72 0.20 -1.82 -10.24
C CYS A 72 -0.95 -1.90 -11.24
N TRP A 73 -0.84 -2.76 -12.25
CA TRP A 73 -1.90 -2.94 -13.24
C TRP A 73 -3.21 -3.42 -12.61
N PHE A 74 -3.17 -4.38 -11.68
CA PHE A 74 -4.38 -4.83 -10.96
C PHE A 74 -4.98 -3.73 -10.09
N LEU A 75 -4.13 -3.00 -9.35
CA LEU A 75 -4.55 -1.89 -8.50
C LEU A 75 -5.30 -0.82 -9.30
N CYS A 76 -4.79 -0.51 -10.49
CA CYS A 76 -5.33 0.56 -11.34
C CYS A 76 -6.56 0.13 -12.11
N THR A 77 -6.50 -1.02 -12.76
CA THR A 77 -7.55 -1.43 -13.71
C THR A 77 -8.69 -2.19 -13.06
N GLN A 78 -8.43 -2.93 -11.97
CA GLN A 78 -9.43 -3.81 -11.35
C GLN A 78 -9.93 -3.26 -10.03
N TRP A 79 -9.05 -2.67 -9.23
CA TRP A 79 -9.38 -2.33 -7.83
C TRP A 79 -9.67 -0.83 -7.64
N GLY A 80 -9.14 0.02 -8.51
CA GLY A 80 -9.41 1.46 -8.53
C GLY A 80 -8.90 2.18 -7.28
N VAL A 81 -7.73 1.77 -6.77
CA VAL A 81 -7.17 2.26 -5.49
C VAL A 81 -5.82 2.97 -5.63
N ASP A 82 -5.30 3.14 -6.85
CA ASP A 82 -4.02 3.76 -7.10
C ASP A 82 -3.98 4.82 -8.24
N LEU A 83 -2.86 5.52 -8.26
CA LEU A 83 -2.38 6.38 -9.34
C LEU A 83 -0.94 6.00 -9.66
N GLU A 84 -0.62 5.77 -10.93
CA GLU A 84 0.74 5.43 -11.37
C GLU A 84 1.55 6.69 -11.70
N ILE A 85 2.82 6.71 -11.28
CA ILE A 85 3.83 7.69 -11.69
C ILE A 85 4.46 7.22 -13.02
N ASP A 86 4.57 8.12 -14.01
CA ASP A 86 5.24 7.82 -15.29
C ASP A 86 6.71 7.45 -15.11
N ILE A 87 7.25 6.60 -15.99
CA ILE A 87 8.66 6.19 -15.97
C ILE A 87 9.63 7.39 -16.09
N ASN A 88 9.23 8.45 -16.79
CA ASN A 88 9.97 9.70 -16.91
C ASN A 88 9.54 10.70 -15.85
N VAL A 89 9.85 10.39 -14.59
CA VAL A 89 9.37 11.15 -13.43
C VAL A 89 9.72 12.63 -13.52
N LYS A 90 8.68 13.47 -13.47
CA LYS A 90 8.79 14.92 -13.35
C LYS A 90 8.18 15.41 -12.04
N ARG A 91 8.83 16.39 -11.41
CA ARG A 91 8.33 17.04 -10.18
C ARG A 91 6.86 17.47 -10.29
N SER A 92 6.49 18.12 -11.39
CA SER A 92 5.13 18.62 -11.61
C SER A 92 4.08 17.51 -11.66
N GLU A 93 4.48 16.33 -12.15
CA GLU A 93 3.61 15.18 -12.22
C GLU A 93 3.41 14.55 -10.84
N VAL A 94 4.49 14.36 -10.08
CA VAL A 94 4.41 13.88 -8.69
C VAL A 94 3.54 14.81 -7.86
N GLU A 95 3.71 16.13 -7.97
CA GLU A 95 2.86 17.11 -7.29
C GLU A 95 1.38 16.94 -7.67
N LYS A 96 1.08 16.81 -8.97
CA LYS A 96 -0.29 16.63 -9.44
C LYS A 96 -0.92 15.36 -8.87
N LEU A 97 -0.21 14.23 -8.89
CA LEU A 97 -0.73 12.95 -8.39
C LEU A 97 -0.95 12.98 -6.88
N VAL A 98 -0.03 13.56 -6.11
CA VAL A 98 -0.19 13.74 -4.66
C VAL A 98 -1.39 14.63 -4.34
N ARG A 99 -1.57 15.74 -5.07
CA ARG A 99 -2.74 16.62 -4.89
C ARG A 99 -4.05 15.92 -5.23
N GLU A 100 -4.07 15.17 -6.33
CA GLU A 100 -5.26 14.40 -6.75
C GLU A 100 -5.63 13.35 -5.71
N LEU A 101 -4.65 12.59 -5.20
CA LEU A 101 -4.86 11.58 -4.16
C LEU A 101 -5.41 12.21 -2.86
N MET A 102 -4.84 13.33 -2.44
CA MET A 102 -5.15 13.94 -1.13
C MET A 102 -6.44 14.77 -1.14
N SER A 103 -6.80 15.39 -2.26
CA SER A 103 -7.92 16.37 -2.30
C SER A 103 -8.76 16.34 -3.57
N GLY A 104 -8.36 15.61 -4.60
CA GLY A 104 -9.08 15.49 -5.87
C GLY A 104 -10.26 14.52 -5.80
N GLU A 105 -11.13 14.59 -6.81
CA GLU A 105 -12.30 13.70 -6.91
C GLU A 105 -11.89 12.25 -7.11
N LYS A 106 -10.84 11.99 -7.90
CA LYS A 106 -10.34 10.62 -8.07
C LYS A 106 -9.77 10.07 -6.77
N GLY A 107 -9.05 10.89 -5.99
CA GLY A 107 -8.58 10.51 -4.65
C GLY A 107 -9.72 10.16 -3.68
N LYS A 108 -10.83 10.90 -3.72
CA LYS A 108 -12.03 10.59 -2.92
C LYS A 108 -12.67 9.26 -3.33
N GLU A 109 -12.75 8.99 -4.62
CA GLU A 109 -13.25 7.71 -5.15
C GLU A 109 -12.33 6.54 -4.72
N MET A 110 -11.02 6.70 -4.89
CA MET A 110 -10.02 5.70 -4.49
C MET A 110 -10.09 5.40 -2.99
N ARG A 111 -10.32 6.41 -2.14
CA ARG A 111 -10.49 6.19 -0.69
C ARG A 111 -11.72 5.34 -0.38
N LYS A 112 -12.84 5.54 -1.09
CA LYS A 112 -14.04 4.69 -0.95
C LYS A 112 -13.73 3.25 -1.35
N ASN A 113 -13.03 3.07 -2.48
CA ASN A 113 -12.62 1.75 -2.96
C ASN A 113 -11.67 1.06 -1.97
N ALA A 114 -10.68 1.79 -1.43
CA ALA A 114 -9.74 1.27 -0.45
C ALA A 114 -10.45 0.83 0.84
N MET A 115 -11.43 1.59 1.32
CA MET A 115 -12.26 1.18 2.46
C MET A 115 -13.11 -0.05 2.19
N GLU A 116 -13.61 -0.22 0.97
CA GLU A 116 -14.32 -1.44 0.58
C GLU A 116 -13.39 -2.65 0.52
N TRP A 117 -12.16 -2.48 0.05
CA TRP A 117 -11.14 -3.54 0.09
C TRP A 117 -10.73 -3.89 1.51
N LYS A 118 -10.60 -2.91 2.40
CA LYS A 118 -10.40 -3.14 3.83
C LYS A 118 -11.50 -4.03 4.41
N ARG A 119 -12.76 -3.68 4.16
CA ARG A 119 -13.92 -4.47 4.62
C ARG A 119 -13.84 -5.91 4.11
N LYS A 120 -13.54 -6.11 2.83
CA LYS A 120 -13.37 -7.47 2.25
C LYS A 120 -12.22 -8.24 2.90
N ALA A 121 -11.10 -7.58 3.18
CA ALA A 121 -9.97 -8.21 3.86
C ALA A 121 -10.34 -8.65 5.29
N GLU A 122 -11.02 -7.79 6.05
CA GLU A 122 -11.55 -8.10 7.38
C GLU A 122 -12.54 -9.26 7.34
N GLU A 123 -13.44 -9.30 6.36
CA GLU A 123 -14.40 -10.41 6.19
C GLU A 123 -13.72 -11.73 5.81
N ALA A 124 -12.73 -11.69 4.92
CA ALA A 124 -12.01 -12.87 4.49
C ALA A 124 -11.17 -13.48 5.62
N THR A 125 -10.66 -12.66 6.53
CA THR A 125 -9.75 -13.08 7.62
C THR A 125 -10.44 -13.21 8.98
N GLY A 126 -11.65 -12.67 9.14
CA GLY A 126 -12.44 -12.73 10.36
C GLY A 126 -13.02 -14.11 10.68
N PRO A 127 -13.81 -14.22 11.76
CA PRO A 127 -14.43 -15.48 12.16
C PRO A 127 -15.31 -16.07 11.06
N ARG A 128 -15.02 -17.31 10.64
CA ARG A 128 -15.64 -18.01 9.49
C ARG A 128 -15.37 -17.36 8.13
N GLY A 129 -14.36 -16.50 8.04
CA GLY A 129 -13.89 -15.89 6.80
C GLY A 129 -13.28 -16.93 5.85
N SER A 130 -13.33 -16.65 4.55
CA SER A 130 -12.88 -17.58 3.51
C SER A 130 -11.41 -17.96 3.63
N SER A 131 -10.53 -17.00 3.97
CA SER A 131 -9.10 -17.25 4.11
C SER A 131 -8.79 -18.09 5.35
N LEU A 132 -9.50 -17.84 6.46
CA LEU A 132 -9.39 -18.66 7.67
C LEU A 132 -9.80 -20.11 7.39
N LEU A 133 -10.97 -20.31 6.78
CA LEU A 133 -11.47 -21.65 6.44
C LEU A 133 -10.54 -22.39 5.46
N ASN A 134 -9.97 -21.69 4.48
CA ASN A 134 -8.99 -22.26 3.56
C ASN A 134 -7.70 -22.68 4.27
N LEU A 135 -7.22 -21.88 5.22
CA LEU A 135 -6.05 -22.21 6.03
C LEU A 135 -6.31 -23.42 6.94
N GLU A 136 -7.46 -23.46 7.61
CA GLU A 136 -7.87 -24.60 8.45
C GLU A 136 -7.95 -25.89 7.62
N LYS A 137 -8.53 -25.81 6.41
CA LYS A 137 -8.58 -26.92 5.48
C LYS A 137 -7.18 -27.39 5.10
N LEU A 138 -6.27 -26.47 4.75
CA LEU A 138 -4.89 -26.80 4.41
C LEU A 138 -4.17 -27.52 5.57
N VAL A 139 -4.29 -26.98 6.79
CA VAL A 139 -3.71 -27.60 8.00
C VAL A 139 -4.25 -29.02 8.19
N LYS A 140 -5.56 -29.20 8.03
CA LYS A 140 -6.20 -30.51 8.15
C LYS A 140 -5.68 -31.49 7.09
N ASP A 141 -5.60 -31.05 5.85
CA ASP A 141 -5.24 -31.89 4.71
C ASP A 141 -3.76 -32.27 4.68
N VAL A 142 -2.87 -31.42 5.21
CA VAL A 142 -1.41 -31.64 5.16
C VAL A 142 -0.88 -32.21 6.48
N LEU A 143 -1.34 -31.71 7.63
CA LEU A 143 -0.72 -32.01 8.93
C LEU A 143 -1.53 -33.02 9.76
N LEU A 144 -2.83 -33.14 9.50
CA LEU A 144 -3.74 -33.95 10.32
C LEU A 144 -4.30 -35.17 9.58
N GLN A 145 -3.85 -35.46 8.36
CA GLN A 145 -4.21 -36.71 7.70
C GLN A 145 -3.43 -37.87 8.30
N PRO A 146 -4.10 -38.98 8.65
CA PRO A 146 -3.40 -40.20 9.04
C PRO A 146 -2.55 -40.71 7.87
N SER A 147 -1.35 -41.17 8.17
CA SER A 147 -0.45 -41.78 7.19
C SER A 147 -1.21 -42.86 6.43
N LYS A 148 -1.17 -42.84 5.09
CA LYS A 148 -1.67 -43.98 4.32
C LYS A 148 -0.89 -45.24 4.74
N PRO A 149 -1.57 -46.37 4.97
CA PRO A 149 -0.90 -47.64 5.28
C PRO A 149 0.01 -48.10 4.15
#